data_AF-A0A2V3TUI9-F1
#
_entry.id   AF-A0A2V3TUI9-F1
#
_cell.length_a   1.000
_cell.length_b   1.000
_cell.length_c   1.000
_cell.angle_alpha   90.00
_cell.angle_beta   90.00
_cell.angle_gamma   90.00
#
_symmetry.space_group_name_H-M   'P 1'
#
loop_
_entity.id
_entity.type
_entity.pdbx_description
1 polymer ?
#
loop_
_entity_poly.entity_id
_entity_poly.type
_entity_poly.pdbx_seq_one_letter_code
_entity_poly.pdbx_strand_id
1 'polypeptide(L)'
;MRDLTQAEITVLIHLHDDDTAEALGHRIGVSWPRGNWVTTALRRLARKGLVTRILKGEGKAEVETFRVTLIGRGALTKVVQRHEADDPGIAR
;
A
#
# COMPACT_ATOMS: atom_id res chain seq x y z
N MET A 1 13.33 -9.86 7.79
CA MET A 1 12.17 -9.14 7.21
C MET A 1 11.99 -9.70 5.80
N ARG A 2 10.86 -10.35 5.44
CA ARG A 2 10.65 -10.79 4.05
C ARG A 2 10.54 -9.57 3.15
N ASP A 3 11.15 -9.60 1.98
CA ASP A 3 11.05 -8.53 1.00
C ASP A 3 9.59 -8.29 0.58
N LEU A 4 9.29 -7.05 0.20
CA LEU A 4 7.96 -6.65 -0.28
C LEU A 4 7.80 -7.09 -1.73
N THR A 5 6.62 -7.59 -2.08
CA THR A 5 6.32 -7.90 -3.49
C THR A 5 6.05 -6.61 -4.27
N GLN A 6 6.15 -6.65 -5.60
CA GLN A 6 5.83 -5.50 -6.44
C GLN A 6 4.42 -4.95 -6.17
N ALA A 7 3.43 -5.83 -6.00
CA ALA A 7 2.07 -5.44 -5.64
C ALA A 7 1.98 -4.71 -4.28
N GLU A 8 2.73 -5.18 -3.28
CA GLU A 8 2.80 -4.54 -1.97
C GLU A 8 3.50 -3.17 -2.03
N ILE A 9 4.56 -3.05 -2.84
CA ILE A 9 5.27 -1.79 -3.08
C ILE A 9 4.35 -0.79 -3.81
N THR A 10 3.68 -1.20 -4.89
CA THR A 10 2.74 -0.35 -5.63
C THR A 10 1.64 0.18 -4.72
N VAL A 11 1.07 -0.68 -3.86
CA VAL A 11 0.08 -0.25 -2.87
C VAL A 11 0.67 0.74 -1.87
N LEU A 12 1.83 0.47 -1.28
CA LEU A 12 2.45 1.36 -0.30
C LEU A 12 2.78 2.75 -0.88
N ILE A 13 3.19 2.82 -2.15
CA ILE A 13 3.51 4.08 -2.83
C ILE A 13 2.24 4.93 -3.02
N HIS A 14 1.13 4.30 -3.42
CA HIS A 14 -0.06 5.01 -3.86
C HIS A 14 -1.13 5.14 -2.77
N LEU A 15 -0.98 4.48 -1.62
CA LEU A 15 -1.95 4.52 -0.53
C LEU A 15 -1.91 5.88 0.18
N HIS A 16 -3.03 6.59 0.13
CA HIS A 16 -3.26 7.80 0.90
C HIS A 16 -3.98 7.48 2.21
N ASP A 17 -3.89 8.39 3.17
CA ASP A 17 -4.58 8.25 4.44
C ASP A 17 -6.09 8.14 4.22
N ASP A 18 -6.69 7.13 4.83
CA ASP A 18 -8.12 6.84 4.81
C ASP A 18 -8.67 6.38 3.46
N ASP A 19 -7.80 5.91 2.56
CA ASP A 19 -8.21 5.27 1.31
C ASP A 19 -8.98 3.98 1.55
N THR A 20 -10.02 3.76 0.75
CA THR A 20 -10.61 2.43 0.57
C THR A 20 -9.80 1.62 -0.43
N ALA A 21 -9.92 0.29 -0.38
CA ALA A 21 -9.27 -0.57 -1.37
C ALA A 21 -9.75 -0.28 -2.81
N GLU A 22 -11.01 0.13 -2.96
CA GLU A 22 -11.62 0.49 -4.25
C GLU A 22 -11.07 1.82 -4.78
N ALA A 23 -11.02 2.87 -3.95
CA ALA A 23 -10.46 4.16 -4.34
C ALA A 23 -8.99 4.05 -4.74
N LEU A 24 -8.21 3.28 -3.97
CA LEU A 24 -6.83 2.97 -4.34
C LEU A 24 -6.75 2.18 -5.65
N GLY A 25 -7.58 1.16 -5.82
CA GLY A 25 -7.63 0.34 -7.04
C GLY A 25 -7.88 1.18 -8.29
N HIS A 26 -8.88 2.07 -8.25
CA HIS A 26 -9.18 2.99 -9.34
C HIS A 26 -7.98 3.87 -9.69
N ARG A 27 -7.28 4.41 -8.68
CA ARG A 27 -6.11 5.27 -8.87
C ARG A 27 -4.96 4.58 -9.59
N ILE A 28 -4.75 3.29 -9.33
CA ILE A 28 -3.67 2.51 -9.95
C ILE A 28 -4.15 1.70 -11.17
N GLY A 29 -5.33 2.02 -11.72
CA GLY A 29 -5.85 1.43 -12.95
C GLY A 29 -6.34 -0.02 -12.82
N VAL A 30 -6.67 -0.47 -11.60
CA VAL A 30 -7.21 -1.81 -11.35
C VAL A 30 -8.72 -1.78 -11.46
N SER A 31 -9.28 -2.64 -12.30
CA SER A 31 -10.73 -2.77 -12.48
C SER A 31 -11.38 -3.46 -11.27
N TRP A 32 -12.54 -2.96 -10.87
CA TRP A 32 -13.32 -3.47 -9.74
C TRP A 32 -14.59 -4.20 -10.23
N PRO A 33 -15.09 -5.25 -9.55
CA PRO A 33 -14.52 -5.99 -8.41
C PRO A 33 -13.69 -7.22 -8.81
N ARG A 34 -13.59 -7.56 -10.09
CA ARG A 34 -12.94 -8.80 -10.56
C ARG A 34 -11.42 -8.67 -10.53
N GLY A 35 -10.75 -9.60 -9.86
CA GLY A 35 -9.28 -9.71 -9.90
C GLY A 35 -8.53 -8.73 -9.00
N ASN A 36 -9.18 -8.21 -7.95
CA ASN A 36 -8.58 -7.15 -7.15
C ASN A 36 -7.46 -7.64 -6.21
N TRP A 37 -6.24 -7.69 -6.75
CA TRP A 37 -5.01 -7.96 -5.99
C TRP A 37 -4.72 -6.87 -4.95
N VAL A 38 -5.30 -5.67 -5.06
CA VAL A 38 -5.11 -4.55 -4.11
C VAL A 38 -5.57 -4.93 -2.71
N THR A 39 -6.77 -5.51 -2.56
CA THR A 39 -7.25 -5.99 -1.26
C THR A 39 -6.32 -7.04 -0.67
N THR A 40 -5.77 -7.93 -1.50
CA THR A 40 -4.82 -8.96 -1.05
C THR A 40 -3.52 -8.33 -0.58
N ALA A 41 -2.98 -7.36 -1.31
CA ALA A 41 -1.78 -6.63 -0.95
C ALA A 41 -1.99 -5.82 0.36
N LEU A 42 -3.09 -5.08 0.49
CA LEU A 42 -3.44 -4.35 1.72
C LEU A 42 -3.53 -5.27 2.94
N ARG A 43 -4.19 -6.43 2.83
CA ARG A 43 -4.25 -7.43 3.92
C ARG A 43 -2.89 -8.00 4.28
N ARG A 44 -2.00 -8.21 3.31
CA ARG A 44 -0.62 -8.68 3.57
C ARG A 44 0.20 -7.59 4.27
N LEU A 45 0.12 -6.35 3.79
CA LEU A 45 0.78 -5.20 4.41
C LEU A 45 0.30 -4.94 5.83
N ALA A 46 -1.00 -5.11 6.09
CA ALA A 46 -1.57 -5.01 7.43
C ALA A 46 -1.02 -6.08 8.38
N ARG A 47 -0.93 -7.34 7.92
CA ARG A 47 -0.28 -8.42 8.69
C ARG A 47 1.20 -8.18 8.95
N LYS A 48 1.88 -7.43 8.06
CA LYS A 48 3.27 -7.00 8.23
C LYS A 48 3.42 -5.76 9.12
N GLY A 49 2.33 -5.15 9.58
CA GLY A 49 2.34 -3.92 10.40
C GLY A 49 2.71 -2.65 9.62
N LEU A 50 2.71 -2.69 8.30
CA LEU A 50 3.10 -1.56 7.43
C LEU A 50 1.91 -0.66 7.09
N VAL A 51 0.70 -1.21 7.20
CA VAL A 51 -0.55 -0.49 7.00
C VAL A 51 -1.49 -0.82 8.16
N THR A 52 -2.23 0.16 8.65
CA THR A 52 -3.32 -0.06 9.60
C THR A 52 -4.65 0.00 8.88
N ARG A 53 -5.53 -0.95 9.21
CA ARG A 53 -6.93 -0.95 8.80
C ARG A 53 -7.78 -0.17 9.80
N ILE A 54 -8.67 0.68 9.31
CA ILE A 54 -9.59 1.50 10.10
C ILE A 54 -11.00 1.30 9.55
N LEU A 55 -11.95 0.91 10.40
CA LEU A 55 -13.37 0.91 10.05
C LEU A 55 -13.91 2.30 10.37
N LYS A 56 -14.48 2.99 9.37
CA LYS A 56 -15.10 4.31 9.53
C LYS A 56 -16.59 4.23 9.21
N GLY A 57 -17.42 4.87 10.02
CA GLY A 57 -18.87 4.95 9.83
C GLY A 57 -19.63 4.54 11.09
N GLU A 58 -20.95 4.62 11.03
CA GLU A 58 -21.87 4.23 12.10
C GLU A 58 -22.85 3.17 11.61
N GLY A 59 -23.06 2.12 12.41
CA GLY A 59 -24.06 1.09 12.14
C GLY A 59 -23.77 0.23 10.90
N LYS A 60 -24.72 0.17 9.95
CA LYS A 60 -24.61 -0.71 8.77
C LYS A 60 -23.79 -0.12 7.61
N ALA A 61 -23.26 1.10 7.76
CA ALA A 61 -22.52 1.82 6.72
C ALA A 61 -21.02 1.96 7.06
N GLU A 62 -20.43 0.93 7.67
CA GLU A 62 -18.99 0.90 7.91
C GLU A 62 -18.21 0.69 6.61
N VAL A 63 -17.26 1.57 6.36
CA VAL A 63 -16.34 1.52 5.23
C VAL A 63 -14.94 1.19 5.75
N GLU A 64 -14.33 0.15 5.16
CA GLU A 64 -12.95 -0.24 5.45
C GLU A 64 -11.98 0.73 4.75
N THR A 65 -11.19 1.44 5.55
CA THR A 65 -10.15 2.37 5.10
C THR A 65 -8.77 1.96 5.61
N PHE A 66 -7.72 2.49 4.99
CA PHE A 66 -6.34 2.10 5.27
C PHE A 66 -5.44 3.31 5.44
N ARG A 67 -4.37 3.13 6.23
CA ARG A 67 -3.35 4.16 6.49
C ARG A 67 -1.96 3.53 6.55
N VAL A 68 -0.96 4.17 5.94
CA VAL A 68 0.43 3.72 6.07
C VAL A 68 0.95 4.02 7.48
N THR A 69 1.54 3.02 8.15
CA THR A 69 2.15 3.21 9.48
C THR A 69 3.51 3.91 9.36
N LEU A 70 4.07 4.37 10.48
CA LEU A 70 5.44 4.88 10.50
C LEU A 70 6.47 3.82 10.03
N ILE A 71 6.24 2.56 10.43
CA ILE A 71 7.06 1.42 10.01
C ILE A 71 6.90 1.20 8.49
N GLY A 72 5.69 1.30 7.96
CA GLY A 72 5.39 1.26 6.53
C GLY A 72 6.15 2.31 5.72
N ARG A 73 6.13 3.56 6.18
CA ARG A 73 6.89 4.66 5.56
C ARG A 73 8.39 4.39 5.56
N GLY A 74 8.95 3.95 6.69
CA GLY A 74 10.37 3.59 6.78
C GLY A 74 10.76 2.40 5.88
N ALA A 75 9.86 1.42 5.70
CA ALA A 75 10.06 0.33 4.77
C ALA A 75 10.08 0.82 3.31
N LEU A 76 9.19 1.74 2.94
CA LEU A 76 9.17 2.33 1.60
C LEU A 76 10.45 3.11 1.30
N THR A 77 10.94 3.94 2.23
CA THR A 77 12.22 4.65 2.07
C THR A 77 13.38 3.70 1.79
N LYS A 78 13.45 2.56 2.49
CA LYS A 78 14.50 1.55 2.25
C LYS A 78 14.41 0.90 0.87
N VAL A 79 13.20 0.70 0.35
CA VAL A 79 13.00 0.16 -1.01
C VAL A 79 13.50 1.16 -2.05
N VAL A 80 13.16 2.44 -1.91
CA VAL A 80 13.63 3.51 -2.81
C VAL A 80 15.15 3.62 -2.79
N GLN A 81 15.76 3.67 -1.60
CA GLN A 81 17.21 3.76 -1.45
C GLN A 81 17.96 2.57 -2.05
N ARG A 82 17.41 1.34 -1.95
CA ARG A 82 18.00 0.16 -2.62
C ARG A 82 17.97 0.33 -4.13
N HIS A 83 16.86 0.78 -4.68
CA HIS A 83 16.75 1.02 -6.12
C HIS A 83 17.71 2.10 -6.62
N GLU A 84 17.90 3.19 -5.87
CA GLU A 84 18.88 4.23 -6.21
C GLU A 84 20.32 3.72 -6.16
N ALA A 85 20.64 2.84 -5.21
CA ALA A 85 21.96 2.21 -5.13
C ALA A 85 22.22 1.23 -6.29
N ASP A 86 21.17 0.60 -6.81
CA ASP A 86 21.22 -0.35 -7.93
C ASP A 86 21.28 0.37 -9.31
N ASP A 87 20.96 1.68 -9.38
CA ASP A 87 21.03 2.51 -10.59
C ASP A 87 21.95 3.74 -10.41
N PRO A 88 23.29 3.58 -10.41
CA PRO A 88 24.23 4.68 -10.20
C PRO A 88 24.30 5.69 -11.37
N GLY A 89 23.44 5.57 -12.39
CA GLY A 89 23.51 6.31 -13.65
C GLY A 89 22.96 7.75 -13.64
N ILE A 90 22.27 8.19 -12.59
CA ILE A 90 21.55 9.49 -12.56
C ILE A 90 22.27 10.56 -11.71
N ALA A 91 23.36 10.22 -11.02
CA ALA A 91 24.12 11.16 -10.19
C ALA A 91 25.21 11.97 -10.95
N ARG A 92 24.97 12.34 -12.21
CA ARG A 92 25.90 13.19 -13.00
C ARG A 92 25.19 14.35 -13.67
#